data_AF-A0A961Y2N9-F1
#
_entry.id   AF-A0A961Y2N9-F1
#
_cell.length_a   1.000
_cell.length_b   1.000
_cell.length_c   1.000
_cell.angle_alpha   90.00
_cell.angle_beta   90.00
_cell.angle_gamma   90.00
#
_symmetry.space_group_name_H-M   'P 1'
#
loop_
_entity.id
_entity.type
_entity.pdbx_description
1 polymer ?
#
loop_
_entity_poly.entity_id
_entity_poly.type
_entity_poly.pdbx_seq_one_letter_code
_entity_poly.pdbx_strand_id
1 'polypeptide(L)'
;RASLEAMRRAVCGLHIQPRLALADGRDVPPGLPCAGKAVVKGDQRSQSVAAASIVAKVMRDRMMCGCGQADRRYGFEIHMGYATARHRTAIEMHGASARLHRTSFAPFRLVEEPLENEQLV
;
A
#
# COMPACT_ATOMS: atom_id res chain seq x y z
N ARG A 1 -4.71 6.13 6.03
CA ARG A 1 -5.15 5.33 7.21
C ARG A 1 -4.54 3.92 7.22
N ALA A 2 -4.73 3.09 6.19
CA ALA A 2 -4.18 1.71 6.15
C ALA A 2 -2.66 1.62 6.42
N SER A 3 -1.84 2.52 5.84
CA SER A 3 -0.39 2.51 6.04
C SER A 3 0.03 2.74 7.50
N LEU A 4 -0.63 3.67 8.19
CA LEU A 4 -0.33 3.96 9.61
C LEU A 4 -0.68 2.78 10.51
N GLU A 5 -1.80 2.11 10.24
CA GLU A 5 -2.17 0.89 10.97
C GLU A 5 -1.18 -0.24 10.72
N ALA A 6 -0.69 -0.40 9.48
CA ALA A 6 0.36 -1.38 9.18
C ALA A 6 1.66 -1.07 9.94
N MET A 7 2.07 0.20 10.01
CA MET A 7 3.23 0.61 10.81
C MET A 7 3.03 0.32 12.30
N ARG A 8 1.85 0.64 12.85
CA ARG A 8 1.51 0.35 14.25
C ARG A 8 1.61 -1.14 14.55
N ARG A 9 0.99 -1.99 13.71
CA ARG A 9 1.06 -3.45 13.83
C ARG A 9 2.49 -3.97 13.77
N ALA A 10 3.31 -3.43 12.86
CA ALA A 10 4.71 -3.82 12.74
C ALA A 10 5.49 -3.52 14.03
N VAL A 11 5.30 -2.33 14.62
CA VAL A 11 5.96 -1.96 15.88
C VAL A 11 5.45 -2.81 17.05
N CYS A 12 4.13 -3.01 17.16
CA CYS A 12 3.54 -3.85 18.21
C CYS A 12 3.99 -5.32 18.13
N GLY A 13 4.33 -5.81 16.94
CA GLY A 13 4.82 -7.17 16.72
C GLY A 13 6.31 -7.37 16.99
N LEU A 14 7.06 -6.32 17.35
CA LEU A 14 8.48 -6.46 17.65
C LEU A 14 8.68 -7.21 18.97
N HIS A 15 9.59 -8.19 18.95
CA HIS A 15 10.00 -8.92 20.16
C HIS A 15 10.69 -7.99 21.17
N ILE A 16 11.53 -7.09 20.67
CA ILE A 16 12.17 -6.05 21.49
C ILE A 16 11.36 -4.78 21.37
N GLN A 17 10.83 -4.29 22.48
CA GLN A 17 10.05 -3.05 22.50
C GLN A 17 10.98 -1.84 22.30
N PRO A 18 10.77 -1.04 21.23
CA PRO A 18 11.59 0.13 20.99
C PRO A 18 11.26 1.24 21.99
N ARG A 19 12.25 2.09 22.31
CA ARG A 19 12.01 3.33 23.08
C ARG A 19 11.45 4.44 22.19
N LEU A 20 11.84 4.47 20.92
CA LEU A 20 11.45 5.46 19.93
C LEU A 20 11.25 4.78 18.56
N ALA A 21 10.14 5.07 17.89
CA ALA A 21 9.88 4.67 16.52
C ALA A 21 9.99 5.89 15.57
N LEU A 22 10.81 5.76 14.53
CA LEU A 22 10.91 6.74 13.45
C LEU A 22 10.04 6.28 12.28
N ALA A 23 9.08 7.11 11.88
CA ALA A 23 8.20 6.84 10.74
C ALA A 23 8.62 7.70 9.54
N ASP A 24 8.83 7.08 8.38
CA ASP A 24 9.05 7.83 7.14
C ASP A 24 7.75 8.52 6.70
N GLY A 25 7.80 9.83 6.54
CA GLY A 25 6.67 10.65 6.13
C GLY A 25 6.34 11.76 7.12
N ARG A 26 5.06 12.14 7.16
CA ARG A 26 4.58 13.31 7.91
C ARG A 26 3.88 12.97 9.22
N ASP A 27 3.36 11.76 9.31
CA ASP A 27 2.47 11.35 10.40
C ASP A 27 3.13 10.30 11.29
N VAL A 28 2.91 10.44 12.59
CA VAL A 28 3.22 9.37 13.55
C VAL A 28 2.02 8.42 13.61
N PRO A 29 2.20 7.11 13.47
CA PRO A 29 1.12 6.15 13.66
C PRO A 29 0.46 6.32 15.03
N PRO A 30 -0.89 6.43 15.10
CA PRO A 30 -1.57 6.50 16.38
C PRO A 30 -1.48 5.16 17.11
N GLY A 31 -1.45 5.18 18.45
CA GLY A 31 -1.49 3.97 19.27
C GLY A 31 -0.20 3.14 19.27
N LEU A 32 0.95 3.77 19.03
CA LEU A 32 2.25 3.11 19.23
C LEU A 32 2.50 2.81 20.72
N PRO A 33 3.16 1.69 21.06
CA PRO A 33 3.52 1.34 22.43
C PRO A 33 4.74 2.13 22.95
N CYS A 34 5.29 3.05 22.14
CA CYS A 34 6.49 3.82 22.43
C CYS A 34 6.36 5.25 21.87
N ALA A 35 7.33 6.11 22.18
CA ALA A 35 7.41 7.42 21.55
C ALA A 35 7.55 7.29 20.02
N GLY A 36 6.90 8.17 19.27
CA GLY A 36 6.94 8.16 17.81
C GLY A 36 7.38 9.52 17.25
N LYS A 37 8.14 9.51 16.16
CA LYS A 37 8.57 10.71 15.44
C LYS A 37 8.47 10.50 13.93
N ALA A 38 7.77 11.39 13.25
CA ALA A 38 7.73 11.41 11.79
C ALA A 38 8.97 12.12 11.23
N VAL A 39 9.55 11.57 10.18
CA VAL A 39 10.71 12.13 9.49
C VAL A 39 10.42 12.12 7.99
N VAL A 40 10.25 13.30 7.41
CA VAL A 40 10.10 13.44 5.96
C VAL A 40 11.40 13.03 5.27
N LYS A 41 11.29 12.12 4.29
CA LYS A 41 12.43 11.46 3.62
C LYS A 41 13.33 10.76 4.64
N GLY A 42 12.70 10.05 5.57
CA GLY A 42 13.37 9.38 6.68
C GLY A 42 14.36 8.31 6.19
N ASP A 43 14.04 7.65 5.09
CA ASP A 43 14.89 6.67 4.41
C ASP A 43 16.26 7.25 4.00
N GLN A 44 16.30 8.52 3.61
CA GLN A 44 17.55 9.23 3.24
C GLN A 44 18.28 9.83 4.44
N ARG A 45 17.65 9.84 5.62
CA ARG A 45 18.12 10.61 6.80
C ARG A 45 18.36 9.74 8.03
N SER A 46 17.94 8.48 8.01
CA SER A 46 18.06 7.54 9.12
C SER A 46 18.34 6.14 8.59
N GLN A 47 19.42 5.54 9.05
CA GLN A 47 19.78 4.16 8.72
C GLN A 47 18.70 3.16 9.14
N SER A 48 18.06 3.38 10.30
CA SER A 48 16.97 2.52 10.78
C SER A 48 15.76 2.56 9.85
N VAL A 49 15.42 3.74 9.34
CA VAL A 49 14.31 3.90 8.39
C VAL A 49 14.68 3.32 7.03
N ALA A 50 15.91 3.53 6.55
CA ALA A 50 16.41 2.92 5.33
C ALA A 50 16.35 1.38 5.38
N ALA A 51 16.81 0.79 6.50
CA ALA A 51 16.75 -0.65 6.73
C ALA A 51 15.30 -1.16 6.74
N ALA A 52 14.38 -0.45 7.42
CA ALA A 52 12.97 -0.79 7.42
C ALA A 52 12.36 -0.76 6.01
N SER A 53 12.71 0.24 5.19
CA SER A 53 12.27 0.34 3.80
C SER A 53 12.74 -0.83 2.94
N ILE A 54 13.98 -1.30 3.13
CA ILE A 54 14.50 -2.51 2.44
C ILE A 54 13.68 -3.74 2.83
N VAL A 55 13.47 -3.97 4.13
CA VAL A 55 12.69 -5.12 4.62
C VAL A 55 11.27 -5.09 4.07
N ALA A 56 10.60 -3.92 4.14
CA ALA A 56 9.24 -3.75 3.63
C ALA A 56 9.15 -4.03 2.12
N LYS A 57 10.08 -3.48 1.34
CA LYS A 57 10.15 -3.68 -0.11
C LYS A 57 10.34 -5.15 -0.47
N VAL A 58 11.38 -5.79 0.09
CA VAL A 58 11.70 -7.20 -0.21
C VAL A 58 10.55 -8.12 0.17
N MET A 59 9.92 -7.90 1.34
CA MET A 59 8.80 -8.73 1.77
C MET A 59 7.58 -8.55 0.86
N ARG A 60 7.24 -7.31 0.50
CA ARG A 60 6.12 -7.02 -0.40
C ARG A 60 6.34 -7.66 -1.78
N ASP A 61 7.54 -7.56 -2.35
CA ASP A 61 7.86 -8.14 -3.66
C ASP A 61 7.68 -9.66 -3.63
N ARG A 62 8.17 -10.33 -2.59
CA ARG A 62 7.96 -11.78 -2.39
C ARG A 62 6.47 -12.15 -2.32
N MET A 63 5.67 -11.38 -1.59
CA MET A 63 4.22 -11.59 -1.51
C MET A 63 3.55 -11.46 -2.89
N MET A 64 3.93 -10.44 -3.67
CA MET A 64 3.38 -10.24 -5.02
C MET A 64 3.79 -11.35 -5.99
N CYS A 65 5.03 -11.86 -5.88
CA CYS A 65 5.45 -13.04 -6.64
C CYS A 65 4.58 -14.27 -6.32
N GLY A 66 4.31 -14.51 -5.03
CA GLY A 66 3.39 -15.58 -4.60
C GLY A 66 1.97 -15.38 -5.13
N CYS A 67 1.49 -14.13 -5.15
CA CYS A 67 0.19 -13.80 -5.74
C CYS A 67 0.14 -14.09 -7.25
N GLY A 68 1.22 -13.78 -7.97
CA GLY A 68 1.36 -14.08 -9.40
C GLY A 68 1.35 -15.57 -9.71
N GLN A 69 1.98 -16.38 -8.85
CA GLN A 69 1.92 -17.84 -8.94
C GLN A 69 0.51 -18.38 -8.68
N ALA A 70 -0.20 -17.81 -7.71
CA ALA A 70 -1.56 -18.22 -7.34
C ALA A 70 -2.63 -17.79 -8.35
N ASP A 71 -2.47 -16.63 -9.00
CA ASP A 71 -3.39 -16.12 -10.02
C ASP A 71 -2.60 -15.49 -11.18
N ARG A 72 -2.27 -16.33 -12.17
CA ARG A 72 -1.44 -15.96 -13.32
C ARG A 72 -2.09 -14.97 -14.28
N ARG A 73 -3.40 -14.74 -14.17
CA ARG A 73 -4.16 -13.85 -15.06
C ARG A 73 -3.64 -12.41 -15.03
N TYR A 74 -3.17 -11.96 -13.87
CA TYR A 74 -2.78 -10.56 -13.67
C TYR A 74 -1.29 -10.31 -13.87
N GLY A 75 -0.41 -11.30 -13.64
CA GLY A 75 1.04 -11.12 -13.74
C GLY A 75 1.65 -10.30 -12.60
N PHE A 76 1.11 -10.45 -11.38
CA PHE A 76 1.52 -9.70 -10.19
C PHE A 76 3.01 -9.78 -9.88
N GLU A 77 3.68 -10.86 -10.24
CA GLU A 77 5.12 -11.08 -10.09
C GLU A 77 5.99 -10.16 -10.95
N ILE A 78 5.40 -9.45 -11.91
CA ILE A 78 6.13 -8.58 -12.85
C ILE A 78 5.99 -7.12 -12.45
N HIS A 79 4.75 -6.66 -12.28
CA HIS A 79 4.45 -5.26 -11.97
C HIS A 79 4.10 -5.03 -10.50
N MET A 80 4.04 -6.08 -9.69
CA MET A 80 3.88 -5.99 -8.24
C MET A 80 2.63 -5.21 -7.80
N GLY A 81 1.56 -5.31 -8.57
CA GLY A 81 0.31 -4.59 -8.35
C GLY A 81 0.31 -3.12 -8.77
N TYR A 82 1.42 -2.57 -9.26
CA TYR A 82 1.43 -1.22 -9.86
C TYR A 82 0.58 -1.19 -11.14
N ALA A 83 -0.06 -0.05 -11.40
CA ALA A 83 -0.93 0.18 -12.55
C ALA A 83 -0.12 0.36 -13.85
N THR A 84 0.64 -0.66 -14.24
CA THR A 84 1.31 -0.73 -15.55
C THR A 84 0.29 -0.99 -16.66
N ALA A 85 0.66 -0.75 -17.92
CA ALA A 85 -0.21 -1.08 -19.06
C ALA A 85 -0.65 -2.56 -19.03
N ARG A 86 0.30 -3.48 -18.80
CA ARG A 86 0.03 -4.91 -18.65
C ARG A 86 -1.01 -5.21 -17.57
N HIS A 87 -0.89 -4.56 -16.40
CA HIS A 87 -1.82 -4.79 -15.30
C HIS A 87 -3.23 -4.28 -15.63
N ARG A 88 -3.33 -3.09 -16.25
CA ARG A 88 -4.62 -2.54 -16.66
C ARG A 88 -5.32 -3.40 -17.70
N THR A 89 -4.59 -3.88 -18.71
CA THR A 89 -5.13 -4.81 -19.71
C THR A 89 -5.65 -6.11 -19.08
N ALA A 90 -4.93 -6.65 -18.09
CA ALA A 90 -5.41 -7.84 -17.36
C ALA A 90 -6.68 -7.55 -16.55
N ILE A 91 -6.78 -6.37 -15.94
CA ILE A 91 -7.99 -5.92 -15.22
C ILE A 91 -9.17 -5.74 -16.18
N GLU A 92 -8.95 -5.15 -17.36
CA GLU A 92 -10.00 -4.98 -18.39
C GLU A 92 -10.51 -6.34 -18.88
N MET A 93 -9.60 -7.32 -19.05
CA MET A 93 -9.94 -8.65 -19.54
C MET A 93 -10.61 -9.55 -18.49
N HIS A 94 -10.21 -9.44 -17.22
CA HIS A 94 -10.60 -10.39 -16.17
C HIS A 94 -11.39 -9.77 -15.01
N GLY A 95 -11.59 -8.46 -15.02
CA GLY A 95 -12.16 -7.70 -13.91
C GLY A 95 -11.21 -7.58 -12.72
N ALA A 96 -11.75 -7.18 -11.57
CA ALA A 96 -10.99 -7.13 -10.33
C ALA A 96 -10.79 -8.53 -9.73
N SER A 97 -9.54 -8.90 -9.45
CA SER A 97 -9.26 -9.98 -8.48
C SER A 97 -10.05 -9.79 -7.18
N ALA A 98 -10.78 -10.82 -6.77
CA ALA A 98 -11.69 -10.80 -5.62
C ALA A 98 -11.03 -10.44 -4.29
N ARG A 99 -9.71 -10.63 -4.13
CA ARG A 99 -9.00 -10.40 -2.86
C ARG A 99 -7.82 -9.42 -2.96
N LEU A 100 -7.20 -9.28 -4.13
CA LEU A 100 -5.92 -8.56 -4.24
C LEU A 100 -6.09 -7.12 -4.74
N HIS A 101 -7.14 -6.83 -5.50
CA HIS A 101 -7.38 -5.47 -5.96
C HIS A 101 -8.01 -4.59 -4.89
N ARG A 102 -7.56 -3.35 -4.87
CA ARG A 102 -8.14 -2.30 -4.03
C ARG A 102 -9.28 -1.66 -4.82
N THR A 103 -10.49 -2.19 -4.68
CA THR A 103 -11.68 -1.69 -5.40
C THR A 103 -12.05 -0.24 -5.07
N SER A 104 -11.54 0.29 -3.95
CA SER A 104 -11.67 1.72 -3.62
C SER A 104 -10.73 2.64 -4.40
N PHE A 105 -9.86 2.11 -5.28
CA PHE A 105 -8.94 2.89 -6.11
C PHE A 105 -9.48 2.95 -7.54
N ALA A 106 -9.23 4.04 -8.27
CA ALA A 106 -9.44 4.04 -9.72
C ALA A 106 -8.63 2.88 -10.36
N PRO A 107 -9.16 2.19 -11.38
CA PRO A 107 -10.40 2.49 -12.12
C PRO A 107 -11.68 1.89 -11.50
N PHE A 108 -11.57 1.13 -10.40
CA PHE A 108 -12.73 0.42 -9.82
C PHE A 108 -13.68 1.32 -9.04
N ARG A 109 -13.18 2.43 -8.50
CA ARG A 109 -14.02 3.45 -7.88
C ARG A 109 -14.87 4.09 -8.97
N LEU A 110 -16.17 3.78 -8.98
CA LEU A 110 -17.15 4.50 -9.77
C LEU A 110 -17.07 5.99 -9.38
N VAL A 111 -16.84 6.84 -10.37
CA VAL A 111 -17.11 8.27 -10.22
C VAL A 111 -18.63 8.36 -10.36
N GLU A 112 -19.32 8.84 -9.32
CA GLU A 112 -20.69 9.30 -9.51
C GLU A 112 -20.58 10.49 -10.47
N GLU A 113 -20.98 10.30 -11.73
CA GLU A 113 -21.16 11.42 -12.65
C GLU A 113 -22.20 12.36 -11.99
N PRO A 114 -21.94 13.66 -11.90
CA PRO A 114 -22.95 14.59 -11.44
C PRO A 114 -24.19 14.38 -12.32
N LEU A 115 -25.35 14.17 -11.70
CA LEU A 115 -26.61 14.30 -12.43
C LEU A 115 -26.62 15.71 -13.04
N GLU A 116 -26.42 15.82 -14.35
CA GLU A 116 -26.73 17.05 -15.07
C GLU A 116 -28.19 17.34 -14.78
N ASN A 117 -28.42 18.33 -13.92
CA ASN A 117 -29.73 18.94 -13.75
C ASN A 117 -30.14 19.46 -15.12
N GLU A 118 -30.92 18.68 -15.86
CA GLU A 118 -31.77 19.17 -16.93
C GLU A 118 -32.73 20.18 -16.30
N GLN A 119 -32.32 21.45 -16.28
CA GLN A 119 -33.21 22.59 -16.32
C GLN A 119 -33.36 23.01 -17.78
N LEU A 120 -34.61 23.30 -18.15
CA LEU A 120 -35.13 23.89 -19.40
C LEU A 120 -35.49 22.80 -20.43
N VAL A 121 -36.77 22.53 -20.72
CA VAL A 121 -37.86 23.45 -21.10
C VAL A 121 -39.21 23.04 -20.51
#